data_AF-A0A6N2RK13-F1
#
_entry.id   AF-A0A6N2RK13-F1
#
_cell.length_a   1.000
_cell.length_b   1.000
_cell.length_c   1.000
_cell.angle_alpha   90.00
_cell.angle_beta   90.00
_cell.angle_gamma   90.00
#
_symmetry.space_group_name_H-M   'P 1'
#
loop_
_entity.id
_entity.type
_entity.pdbx_description
1 polymer ?
#
loop_
_entity_poly.entity_id
_entity_poly.type
_entity_poly.pdbx_seq_one_letter_code
_entity_poly.pdbx_strand_id
1 'polypeptide(L)'
;MKETYINILNIRRMAFEHIAKIAFENRPIYDIATEVFDILPGEEASYRENIFRERAVMGERLRMGVGLHARTADNTGAITDGLDDEDFDMKKYEPPLVSVIKIACEACPENRVEVTNTCRACIAHPCVNVCPKNAITYTSKGSIIDQDKCIKCGKCVEACPYNAIAHTKRPCAESCGVKAIKSDKLGRAEIDDDKCVACGRCITSCPFGAISDKTEIYQLAKALNTDKHVYAIVAPSFVRQFGQMASPVQIKEAIRELGFRDVIEVGLGADLTTLNEAHEYVESVPEKIPFMGTSCCYSWKLMVKKKFPEINDKISESSTPMIYSGKHIKKMDEKAQVAFIGPCISKKLEARRPEVAETIDYVITYEELMGMFLAKDIDPAEIKIEEDWQDASETGRNYAVSGGVAEAVKRRIAEINPDLEVNVEKAEGLADCVKLAQMAKLGRKDGLLLEGMACVGGCVGGPGTLISELKTGKSVKQFAKESIYKSPYDNKNIPEEDKPKD
;
A
#
# COMPACT_ATOMS: atom_id res chain seq x y z
N MET A 1 12.04 7.60 -3.89
CA MET A 1 11.77 6.66 -5.01
C MET A 1 10.54 7.09 -5.81
N LYS A 2 9.35 7.32 -5.22
CA LYS A 2 8.16 7.76 -6.00
C LYS A 2 8.40 8.96 -6.93
N GLU A 3 9.15 9.96 -6.45
CA GLU A 3 9.48 11.17 -7.22
C GLU A 3 10.33 10.90 -8.47
N THR A 4 11.00 9.75 -8.61
CA THR A 4 11.79 9.41 -9.80
C THR A 4 11.02 8.58 -10.83
N TYR A 5 9.75 8.22 -10.56
CA TYR A 5 8.91 7.34 -11.41
C TYR A 5 7.66 8.11 -11.92
N ILE A 6 7.84 9.40 -12.24
CA ILE A 6 6.75 10.34 -12.59
C ILE A 6 5.88 9.80 -13.73
N ASN A 7 6.48 9.27 -14.81
CA ASN A 7 5.73 8.77 -15.96
C ASN A 7 4.76 7.63 -15.59
N ILE A 8 5.14 6.75 -14.67
CA ILE A 8 4.28 5.65 -14.22
C ILE A 8 3.10 6.19 -13.40
N LEU A 9 3.36 7.15 -12.53
CA LEU A 9 2.32 7.80 -11.73
C LEU A 9 1.32 8.54 -12.63
N ASN A 10 1.81 9.25 -13.65
CA ASN A 10 0.94 9.95 -14.61
C ASN A 10 0.05 8.96 -15.38
N ILE A 11 0.62 7.86 -15.88
CA ILE A 11 -0.15 6.81 -16.58
C ILE A 11 -1.24 6.20 -15.70
N ARG A 12 -0.94 5.92 -14.44
CA ARG A 12 -1.93 5.36 -13.50
C ARG A 12 -3.02 6.37 -13.15
N ARG A 13 -2.65 7.63 -12.95
CA ARG A 13 -3.58 8.74 -12.73
C ARG A 13 -4.54 8.91 -13.91
N MET A 14 -4.04 8.93 -15.14
CA MET A 14 -4.89 9.00 -16.34
C MET A 14 -5.84 7.81 -16.41
N ALA A 15 -5.37 6.59 -16.11
CA ALA A 15 -6.26 5.43 -16.07
C ALA A 15 -7.39 5.61 -15.04
N PHE A 16 -7.08 6.06 -13.81
CA PHE A 16 -8.09 6.27 -12.77
C PHE A 16 -9.06 7.41 -13.09
N GLU A 17 -8.56 8.51 -13.64
CA GLU A 17 -9.39 9.63 -14.10
C GLU A 17 -10.42 9.17 -15.14
N HIS A 18 -9.97 8.46 -16.18
CA HIS A 18 -10.86 8.03 -17.25
C HIS A 18 -11.87 6.97 -16.79
N ILE A 19 -11.48 6.05 -15.90
CA ILE A 19 -12.43 5.11 -15.28
C ILE A 19 -13.49 5.87 -14.46
N ALA A 20 -13.06 6.84 -13.65
CA ALA A 20 -13.98 7.63 -12.84
C ALA A 20 -14.91 8.49 -13.72
N LYS A 21 -14.42 9.04 -14.84
CA LYS A 21 -15.25 9.77 -15.83
C LYS A 21 -16.37 8.91 -16.38
N ILE A 22 -16.06 7.68 -16.84
CA ILE A 22 -17.10 6.75 -17.34
C ILE A 22 -18.22 6.58 -16.30
N ALA A 23 -17.85 6.30 -15.05
CA ALA A 23 -18.83 6.10 -13.99
C ALA A 23 -19.61 7.38 -13.65
N PHE A 24 -18.92 8.50 -13.46
CA PHE A 24 -19.52 9.77 -13.06
C PHE A 24 -20.41 10.38 -14.14
N GLU A 25 -20.12 10.14 -15.41
CA GLU A 25 -20.91 10.60 -16.55
C GLU A 25 -22.00 9.59 -16.95
N ASN A 26 -22.15 8.48 -16.22
CA ASN A 26 -23.06 7.36 -16.52
C ASN A 26 -22.92 6.83 -17.95
N ARG A 27 -21.68 6.78 -18.44
CA ARG A 27 -21.34 6.21 -19.75
C ARG A 27 -21.32 4.68 -19.68
N PRO A 28 -21.53 3.97 -20.81
CA PRO A 28 -21.41 2.52 -20.85
C PRO A 28 -20.00 2.08 -20.43
N ILE A 29 -19.88 1.03 -19.59
CA ILE A 29 -18.58 0.52 -19.13
C ILE A 29 -17.65 0.11 -20.30
N TYR A 30 -18.23 -0.27 -21.43
CA TYR A 30 -17.50 -0.64 -22.65
C TYR A 30 -16.68 0.49 -23.26
N ASP A 31 -16.97 1.75 -22.91
CA ASP A 31 -16.20 2.92 -23.34
C ASP A 31 -14.72 2.83 -22.89
N ILE A 32 -14.38 1.97 -21.93
CA ILE A 32 -12.99 1.63 -21.59
C ILE A 32 -12.16 1.29 -22.85
N ALA A 33 -12.76 0.65 -23.84
CA ALA A 33 -12.07 0.30 -25.08
C ALA A 33 -11.65 1.53 -25.89
N THR A 34 -12.48 2.59 -25.90
CA THR A 34 -12.17 3.85 -26.58
C THR A 34 -11.26 4.75 -25.74
N GLU A 35 -11.40 4.74 -24.41
CA GLU A 35 -10.54 5.53 -23.50
C GLU A 35 -9.05 5.24 -23.68
N VAL A 36 -8.68 4.01 -24.09
CA VAL A 36 -7.28 3.68 -24.42
C VAL A 36 -6.70 4.63 -25.48
N PHE A 37 -7.50 5.06 -26.44
CA PHE A 37 -7.09 5.95 -27.52
C PHE A 37 -7.09 7.42 -27.09
N ASP A 38 -7.97 7.80 -26.17
CA ASP A 38 -8.00 9.15 -25.61
C ASP A 38 -6.81 9.39 -24.67
N ILE A 39 -6.44 8.37 -23.87
CA ILE A 39 -5.26 8.42 -23.00
C ILE A 39 -3.96 8.38 -23.82
N LEU A 40 -3.94 7.59 -24.90
CA LEU A 40 -2.76 7.38 -25.75
C LEU A 40 -3.08 7.71 -27.23
N PRO A 41 -3.22 9.01 -27.56
CA PRO A 41 -3.61 9.45 -28.90
C PRO A 41 -2.45 9.35 -29.90
N GLY A 42 -2.78 9.40 -31.20
CA GLY A 42 -1.79 9.41 -32.29
C GLY A 42 -1.26 8.02 -32.67
N GLU A 43 -0.16 8.00 -33.42
CA GLU A 43 0.45 6.76 -33.96
C GLU A 43 1.80 6.42 -33.31
N GLU A 44 2.40 7.35 -32.56
CA GLU A 44 3.72 7.20 -31.93
C GLU A 44 3.61 6.84 -30.45
N ALA A 45 4.51 5.96 -29.99
CA ALA A 45 4.60 5.54 -28.60
C ALA A 45 5.41 6.54 -27.77
N SER A 46 4.98 6.81 -26.54
CA SER A 46 5.69 7.72 -25.63
C SER A 46 6.48 6.98 -24.54
N TYR A 47 6.07 5.77 -24.18
CA TYR A 47 6.60 5.05 -23.03
C TYR A 47 7.17 3.68 -23.38
N ARG A 48 6.79 3.11 -24.53
CA ARG A 48 7.21 1.79 -24.97
C ARG A 48 7.74 1.81 -26.41
N GLU A 49 8.20 0.66 -26.88
CA GLU A 49 8.81 0.53 -28.19
C GLU A 49 7.84 0.74 -29.36
N ASN A 50 6.52 0.59 -29.15
CA ASN A 50 5.49 0.85 -30.14
C ASN A 50 4.11 1.10 -29.50
N ILE A 51 3.24 1.80 -30.24
CA ILE A 51 1.94 2.25 -29.75
C ILE A 51 0.98 1.08 -29.46
N PHE A 52 1.10 -0.03 -30.19
CA PHE A 52 0.23 -1.20 -29.99
C PHE A 52 0.48 -1.86 -28.63
N ARG A 53 1.75 -2.04 -28.25
CA ARG A 53 2.10 -2.59 -26.92
C ARG A 53 1.69 -1.61 -25.82
N GLU A 54 1.88 -0.32 -26.03
CA GLU A 54 1.50 0.71 -25.05
C GLU A 54 0.00 0.71 -24.77
N ARG A 55 -0.83 0.69 -25.82
CA ARG A 55 -2.29 0.58 -25.73
C ARG A 55 -2.75 -0.74 -25.12
N ALA A 56 -2.11 -1.86 -25.46
CA ALA A 56 -2.43 -3.15 -24.84
C ALA A 56 -2.15 -3.14 -23.33
N VAL A 57 -1.04 -2.54 -22.89
CA VAL A 57 -0.72 -2.36 -21.47
C VAL A 57 -1.72 -1.43 -20.78
N MET A 58 -2.14 -0.34 -21.43
CA MET A 58 -3.16 0.56 -20.91
C MET A 58 -4.52 -0.14 -20.78
N GLY A 59 -4.94 -0.89 -21.79
CA GLY A 59 -6.18 -1.66 -21.76
C GLY A 59 -6.23 -2.65 -20.60
N GLU A 60 -5.15 -3.41 -20.36
CA GLU A 60 -5.07 -4.28 -19.18
C GLU A 60 -5.12 -3.51 -17.86
N ARG A 61 -4.51 -2.32 -17.80
CA ARG A 61 -4.58 -1.45 -16.62
C ARG A 61 -6.00 -0.96 -16.36
N LEU A 62 -6.71 -0.50 -17.40
CA LEU A 62 -8.09 -0.05 -17.27
C LEU A 62 -9.02 -1.18 -16.83
N ARG A 63 -8.84 -2.38 -17.39
CA ARG A 63 -9.58 -3.59 -16.99
C ARG A 63 -9.36 -3.95 -15.52
N MET A 64 -8.11 -3.96 -15.05
CA MET A 64 -7.83 -4.15 -13.62
C MET A 64 -8.42 -3.02 -12.77
N GLY A 65 -8.45 -1.82 -13.33
CA GLY A 65 -9.05 -0.62 -12.73
C GLY A 65 -10.57 -0.70 -12.51
N VAL A 66 -11.27 -1.63 -13.16
CA VAL A 66 -12.70 -1.88 -12.89
C VAL A 66 -12.95 -3.18 -12.11
N GLY A 67 -11.90 -3.90 -11.70
CA GLY A 67 -12.03 -5.12 -10.89
C GLY A 67 -11.63 -6.42 -11.59
N LEU A 68 -11.40 -6.39 -12.90
CA LEU A 68 -11.07 -7.59 -13.68
C LEU A 68 -9.66 -8.11 -13.44
N HIS A 69 -9.45 -9.39 -13.74
CA HIS A 69 -8.14 -10.04 -13.67
C HIS A 69 -7.22 -9.55 -14.79
N ALA A 70 -5.93 -9.40 -14.47
CA ALA A 70 -4.90 -9.17 -15.47
C ALA A 70 -4.82 -10.39 -16.40
N ARG A 71 -4.90 -10.15 -17.71
CA ARG A 71 -4.81 -11.22 -18.70
C ARG A 71 -3.38 -11.43 -19.16
N THR A 72 -3.19 -12.56 -19.84
CA THR A 72 -1.92 -12.93 -20.45
C THR A 72 -1.97 -12.65 -21.97
N ALA A 73 -0.79 -12.62 -22.60
CA ALA A 73 -0.67 -12.38 -24.05
C ALA A 73 -1.30 -13.50 -24.90
N ASP A 74 -1.45 -14.70 -24.34
CA ASP A 74 -2.13 -15.85 -24.96
C ASP A 74 -3.65 -15.86 -24.68
N ASN A 75 -4.16 -14.94 -23.85
CA ASN A 75 -5.58 -14.84 -23.51
C ASN A 75 -6.04 -13.38 -23.43
N THR A 76 -5.72 -12.56 -24.44
CA THR A 76 -5.94 -11.10 -24.38
C THR A 76 -7.28 -10.63 -24.95
N GLY A 77 -8.10 -11.52 -25.52
CA GLY A 77 -9.52 -11.27 -25.90
C GLY A 77 -9.85 -9.90 -26.52
N ALA A 78 -11.10 -9.49 -26.45
CA ALA A 78 -11.47 -8.08 -26.60
C ALA A 78 -11.28 -7.37 -25.24
N ILE A 79 -10.92 -6.08 -25.24
CA ILE A 79 -10.77 -5.30 -24.00
C ILE A 79 -12.11 -5.22 -23.23
N THR A 80 -13.23 -5.42 -23.91
CA THR A 80 -14.58 -5.42 -23.35
C THR A 80 -14.99 -6.72 -22.67
N ASP A 81 -14.23 -7.82 -22.84
CA ASP A 81 -14.64 -9.14 -22.35
C ASP A 81 -14.75 -9.18 -20.82
N GLY A 82 -15.93 -9.54 -20.31
CA GLY A 82 -16.21 -9.65 -18.87
C GLY A 82 -16.51 -8.32 -18.17
N LEU A 83 -16.57 -7.19 -18.88
CA LEU A 83 -16.92 -5.90 -18.25
C LEU A 83 -18.34 -5.89 -17.66
N ASP A 84 -19.29 -6.61 -18.27
CA ASP A 84 -20.66 -6.74 -17.76
C ASP A 84 -20.71 -7.32 -16.35
N ASP A 85 -19.79 -8.25 -16.06
CA ASP A 85 -19.68 -8.88 -14.75
C ASP A 85 -19.18 -7.93 -13.69
N GLU A 86 -18.76 -6.70 -14.02
CA GLU A 86 -18.26 -5.67 -13.11
C GLU A 86 -19.11 -4.38 -13.13
N ASP A 87 -20.17 -4.32 -13.95
CA ASP A 87 -21.02 -3.12 -14.11
C ASP A 87 -22.08 -2.96 -12.99
N PHE A 88 -21.64 -3.00 -11.75
CA PHE A 88 -22.47 -2.79 -10.56
C PHE A 88 -21.90 -1.68 -9.68
N ASP A 89 -22.65 -1.31 -8.64
CA ASP A 89 -22.29 -0.27 -7.68
C ASP A 89 -21.97 -0.83 -6.29
N MET A 90 -21.76 -2.15 -6.17
CA MET A 90 -21.37 -2.84 -4.94
C MET A 90 -19.93 -3.33 -5.00
N LYS A 91 -19.35 -3.74 -3.88
CA LYS A 91 -18.00 -4.32 -3.86
C LYS A 91 -18.02 -5.79 -4.31
N LYS A 92 -17.17 -6.08 -5.29
CA LYS A 92 -16.78 -7.43 -5.69
C LYS A 92 -15.28 -7.39 -5.99
N TYR A 93 -14.54 -8.39 -5.54
CA TYR A 93 -13.11 -8.44 -5.87
C TYR A 93 -12.58 -9.88 -5.87
N GLU A 94 -12.46 -10.53 -7.01
CA GLU A 94 -11.92 -11.89 -7.02
C GLU A 94 -10.38 -11.92 -6.88
N PRO A 95 -9.81 -12.76 -6.01
CA PRO A 95 -8.36 -12.86 -5.89
C PRO A 95 -7.71 -13.41 -7.17
N PRO A 96 -6.49 -12.98 -7.50
CA PRO A 96 -5.58 -12.15 -6.69
C PRO A 96 -5.77 -10.62 -6.83
N LEU A 97 -5.39 -9.85 -5.80
CA LEU A 97 -5.57 -8.38 -5.76
C LEU A 97 -4.50 -7.67 -6.56
N VAL A 98 -3.28 -8.17 -6.42
CA VAL A 98 -2.09 -7.61 -7.05
C VAL A 98 -1.64 -8.59 -8.10
N SER A 99 -1.51 -8.13 -9.33
CA SER A 99 -1.15 -8.98 -10.46
C SER A 99 -0.12 -8.31 -11.35
N VAL A 100 0.61 -9.14 -12.09
CA VAL A 100 1.57 -8.68 -13.10
C VAL A 100 0.85 -8.61 -14.44
N ILE A 101 0.78 -7.41 -15.02
CA ILE A 101 0.40 -7.21 -16.43
C ILE A 101 1.53 -7.80 -17.26
N LYS A 102 1.38 -9.04 -17.71
CA LYS A 102 2.49 -9.81 -18.30
C LYS A 102 3.09 -9.17 -19.54
N ILE A 103 2.27 -8.51 -20.37
CA ILE A 103 2.70 -7.77 -21.56
C ILE A 103 3.50 -6.49 -21.22
N ALA A 104 3.37 -5.96 -20.00
CA ALA A 104 4.13 -4.81 -19.51
C ALA A 104 5.49 -5.18 -18.92
N CYS A 105 5.73 -6.45 -18.61
CA CYS A 105 6.90 -6.92 -17.86
C CYS A 105 8.11 -7.19 -18.78
N GLU A 106 9.24 -6.52 -18.52
CA GLU A 106 10.50 -6.69 -19.28
C GLU A 106 11.35 -7.90 -18.86
N ALA A 107 10.76 -8.90 -18.20
CA ALA A 107 11.43 -10.15 -17.85
C ALA A 107 12.82 -10.01 -17.20
N CYS A 108 13.02 -8.97 -16.37
CA CYS A 108 14.34 -8.67 -15.80
C CYS A 108 14.90 -9.87 -15.00
N PRO A 109 16.20 -10.19 -15.11
CA PRO A 109 16.80 -11.27 -14.32
C PRO A 109 16.56 -11.09 -12.82
N GLU A 110 16.20 -12.16 -12.10
CA GLU A 110 15.95 -12.07 -10.66
C GLU A 110 17.18 -11.62 -9.88
N ASN A 111 18.32 -12.22 -10.22
CA ASN A 111 19.60 -11.97 -9.59
C ASN A 111 20.71 -12.44 -10.56
N ARG A 112 21.41 -11.50 -11.17
CA ARG A 112 22.44 -11.76 -12.18
C ARG A 112 23.69 -10.95 -11.87
N VAL A 113 24.84 -11.59 -12.05
CA VAL A 113 26.14 -10.92 -12.00
C VAL A 113 26.78 -11.09 -13.36
N GLU A 114 26.97 -10.00 -14.09
CA GLU A 114 27.45 -10.03 -15.46
C GLU A 114 28.52 -8.99 -15.73
N VAL A 115 29.42 -9.31 -16.65
CA VAL A 115 30.46 -8.39 -17.11
C VAL A 115 29.89 -7.56 -18.24
N THR A 116 29.97 -6.25 -18.09
CA THR A 116 29.49 -5.26 -19.06
C THR A 116 30.57 -4.92 -20.08
N ASN A 117 30.21 -4.15 -21.10
CA ASN A 117 31.12 -3.68 -22.14
C ASN A 117 32.16 -2.65 -21.66
N THR A 118 32.11 -2.20 -20.40
CA THR A 118 33.11 -1.29 -19.82
C THR A 118 34.34 -2.03 -19.27
N CYS A 119 34.35 -3.36 -19.32
CA CYS A 119 35.47 -4.19 -18.89
C CYS A 119 36.78 -3.80 -19.60
N ARG A 120 37.87 -3.69 -18.83
CA ARG A 120 39.20 -3.28 -19.33
C ARG A 120 40.22 -4.41 -19.43
N ALA A 121 39.78 -5.67 -19.28
CA ALA A 121 40.64 -6.86 -19.36
C ALA A 121 41.96 -6.71 -18.55
N CYS A 122 41.84 -6.27 -17.30
CA CYS A 122 43.00 -5.88 -16.49
C CYS A 122 43.90 -7.08 -16.19
N ILE A 123 45.22 -6.93 -16.40
CA ILE A 123 46.25 -7.95 -16.10
C ILE A 123 46.25 -8.39 -14.62
N ALA A 124 45.77 -7.54 -13.71
CA ALA A 124 45.66 -7.88 -12.29
C ALA A 124 44.50 -8.86 -11.99
N HIS A 125 43.51 -8.99 -12.87
CA HIS A 125 42.33 -9.86 -12.74
C HIS A 125 41.68 -9.90 -11.34
N PRO A 126 41.44 -8.75 -10.65
CA PRO A 126 40.97 -8.77 -9.27
C PRO A 126 39.64 -9.52 -9.11
N CYS A 127 38.73 -9.37 -10.09
CA CYS A 127 37.45 -10.09 -10.12
C CYS A 127 37.60 -11.63 -10.12
N VAL A 128 38.60 -12.16 -10.82
CA VAL A 128 38.90 -13.60 -10.86
C VAL A 128 39.43 -14.05 -9.50
N ASN A 129 40.40 -13.31 -8.95
CA ASN A 129 41.09 -13.67 -7.72
C ASN A 129 40.18 -13.68 -6.49
N VAL A 130 39.15 -12.83 -6.45
CA VAL A 130 38.19 -12.79 -5.34
C VAL A 130 37.04 -13.79 -5.47
N CYS A 131 36.91 -14.49 -6.60
CA CYS A 131 35.77 -15.37 -6.85
C CYS A 131 35.90 -16.69 -6.05
N PRO A 132 35.05 -16.94 -5.04
CA PRO A 132 35.19 -18.13 -4.19
C PRO A 132 34.76 -19.44 -4.88
N LYS A 133 34.16 -19.36 -6.07
CA LYS A 133 33.65 -20.50 -6.84
C LYS A 133 34.38 -20.71 -8.17
N ASN A 134 35.44 -19.94 -8.42
CA ASN A 134 36.17 -19.95 -9.71
C ASN A 134 35.21 -19.85 -10.91
N ALA A 135 34.17 -19.02 -10.76
CA ALA A 135 33.13 -18.83 -11.76
C ALA A 135 33.52 -17.81 -12.85
N ILE A 136 34.70 -17.18 -12.74
CA ILE A 136 35.13 -16.13 -13.66
C ILE A 136 36.36 -16.59 -14.42
N THR A 137 36.28 -16.53 -15.75
CA THR A 137 37.37 -16.83 -16.66
C THR A 137 37.85 -15.54 -17.31
N TYR A 138 39.17 -15.32 -17.33
CA TYR A 138 39.78 -14.21 -18.04
C TYR A 138 39.98 -14.54 -19.53
N THR A 139 39.74 -13.56 -20.39
CA THR A 139 40.11 -13.58 -21.81
C THR A 139 40.77 -12.26 -22.20
N SER A 140 41.48 -12.24 -23.34
CA SER A 140 42.05 -11.00 -23.89
C SER A 140 41.02 -9.91 -24.22
N LYS A 141 39.73 -10.27 -24.28
CA LYS A 141 38.61 -9.35 -24.56
C LYS A 141 37.82 -8.96 -23.31
N GLY A 142 38.18 -9.50 -22.13
CA GLY A 142 37.48 -9.25 -20.88
C GLY A 142 37.19 -10.52 -20.09
N SER A 143 36.68 -10.35 -18.87
CA SER A 143 36.26 -11.46 -18.02
C SER A 143 34.89 -11.99 -18.45
N ILE A 144 34.66 -13.29 -18.28
CA ILE A 144 33.39 -13.97 -18.53
C ILE A 144 32.96 -14.68 -17.25
N ILE A 145 31.70 -14.54 -16.84
CA ILE A 145 31.15 -15.17 -15.64
C ILE A 145 30.24 -16.33 -16.05
N ASP A 146 30.65 -17.53 -15.65
CA ASP A 146 29.86 -18.75 -15.70
C ASP A 146 28.71 -18.67 -14.68
N GLN A 147 27.48 -18.56 -15.18
CA GLN A 147 26.30 -18.39 -14.34
C GLN A 147 25.92 -19.65 -13.56
N ASP A 148 26.36 -20.83 -14.00
CA ASP A 148 26.08 -22.10 -13.34
C ASP A 148 26.95 -22.27 -12.08
N LYS A 149 28.16 -21.70 -12.10
CA LYS A 149 29.07 -21.67 -10.94
C LYS A 149 28.86 -20.46 -10.03
N CYS A 150 28.32 -19.36 -10.57
CA CYS A 150 28.18 -18.11 -9.84
C CYS A 150 27.09 -18.19 -8.74
N ILE A 151 27.52 -18.03 -7.49
CA ILE A 151 26.62 -17.92 -6.32
C ILE A 151 26.10 -16.50 -6.07
N LYS A 152 26.31 -15.57 -7.01
CA LYS A 152 25.85 -14.17 -6.97
C LYS A 152 26.21 -13.42 -5.67
N CYS A 153 27.42 -13.67 -5.14
CA CYS A 153 27.88 -13.08 -3.87
C CYS A 153 28.37 -11.63 -3.95
N GLY A 154 28.48 -11.04 -5.14
CA GLY A 154 28.88 -9.64 -5.32
C GLY A 154 30.37 -9.31 -5.13
N LYS A 155 31.21 -10.22 -4.60
CA LYS A 155 32.65 -9.95 -4.36
C LYS A 155 33.40 -9.41 -5.59
N CYS A 156 33.10 -9.94 -6.77
CA CYS A 156 33.72 -9.49 -8.01
C CYS A 156 33.27 -8.08 -8.45
N VAL A 157 32.05 -7.67 -8.08
CA VAL A 157 31.50 -6.33 -8.33
C VAL A 157 32.26 -5.32 -7.49
N GLU A 158 32.40 -5.58 -6.19
CA GLU A 158 33.17 -4.74 -5.25
C GLU A 158 34.65 -4.63 -5.64
N ALA A 159 35.25 -5.74 -6.12
CA ALA A 159 36.66 -5.77 -6.50
C ALA A 159 36.95 -5.13 -7.86
N CYS A 160 35.94 -4.77 -8.65
CA CYS A 160 36.15 -4.22 -9.99
C CYS A 160 36.39 -2.70 -9.94
N PRO A 161 37.61 -2.19 -10.18
CA PRO A 161 37.90 -0.76 -10.06
C PRO A 161 37.24 0.10 -11.16
N TYR A 162 36.69 -0.54 -12.19
CA TYR A 162 36.04 0.13 -13.33
C TYR A 162 34.50 0.03 -13.29
N ASN A 163 33.92 -0.55 -12.22
CA ASN A 163 32.48 -0.87 -12.16
C ASN A 163 31.98 -1.66 -13.38
N ALA A 164 32.84 -2.49 -13.95
CA ALA A 164 32.55 -3.23 -15.17
C ALA A 164 31.74 -4.51 -14.96
N ILE A 165 31.47 -4.87 -13.71
CA ILE A 165 30.66 -6.03 -13.35
C ILE A 165 29.40 -5.50 -12.69
N ALA A 166 28.26 -5.73 -13.32
CA ALA A 166 26.97 -5.31 -12.81
C ALA A 166 26.35 -6.45 -11.99
N HIS A 167 25.87 -6.12 -10.79
CA HIS A 167 24.98 -7.00 -10.00
C HIS A 167 23.55 -6.49 -10.15
N THR A 168 22.81 -7.09 -11.07
CA THR A 168 21.41 -6.71 -11.34
C THR A 168 20.47 -7.62 -10.56
N LYS A 169 19.52 -7.00 -9.87
CA LYS A 169 18.42 -7.69 -9.19
C LYS A 169 17.10 -7.16 -9.72
N ARG A 170 16.10 -8.04 -9.84
CA ARG A 170 14.75 -7.63 -10.24
C ARG A 170 14.15 -6.72 -9.16
N PRO A 171 13.83 -5.44 -9.45
CA PRO A 171 13.41 -4.48 -8.44
C PRO A 171 12.19 -4.91 -7.62
N CYS A 172 11.18 -5.50 -8.28
CA CYS A 172 9.99 -5.95 -7.58
C CYS A 172 10.27 -7.12 -6.63
N ALA A 173 11.11 -8.09 -7.02
CA ALA A 173 11.49 -9.21 -6.16
C ALA A 173 12.42 -8.79 -5.01
N GLU A 174 13.36 -7.87 -5.26
CA GLU A 174 14.23 -7.31 -4.23
C GLU A 174 13.41 -6.61 -3.15
N SER A 175 12.45 -5.77 -3.56
CA SER A 175 11.57 -5.01 -2.67
C SER A 175 10.56 -5.87 -1.88
N CYS A 176 10.36 -7.13 -2.27
CA CYS A 176 9.39 -8.02 -1.66
C CYS A 176 9.95 -8.63 -0.35
N GLY A 177 9.53 -8.09 0.80
CA GLY A 177 9.98 -8.57 2.11
C GLY A 177 9.54 -10.00 2.47
N VAL A 178 8.44 -10.50 1.86
CA VAL A 178 7.94 -11.87 2.07
C VAL A 178 8.44 -12.88 1.02
N LYS A 179 9.22 -12.42 0.03
CA LYS A 179 9.78 -13.24 -1.07
C LYS A 179 8.71 -14.01 -1.86
N ALA A 180 7.66 -13.28 -2.23
CA ALA A 180 6.52 -13.77 -3.00
C ALA A 180 6.65 -13.57 -4.52
N ILE A 181 7.78 -13.08 -5.04
CA ILE A 181 7.95 -12.85 -6.49
C ILE A 181 9.00 -13.80 -7.03
N LYS A 182 8.62 -14.55 -8.06
CA LYS A 182 9.46 -15.46 -8.84
C LYS A 182 9.34 -15.14 -10.34
N SER A 183 9.97 -15.96 -11.18
CA SER A 183 9.89 -15.86 -12.62
C SER A 183 9.06 -17.00 -13.20
N ASP A 184 8.19 -16.68 -14.15
CA ASP A 184 7.49 -17.67 -14.95
C ASP A 184 8.43 -18.31 -16.00
N LYS A 185 7.90 -19.25 -16.78
CA LYS A 185 8.64 -19.96 -17.86
C LYS A 185 9.25 -19.03 -18.92
N LEU A 186 8.78 -17.78 -19.02
CA LEU A 186 9.28 -16.77 -19.96
C LEU A 186 10.16 -15.72 -19.26
N GLY A 187 10.55 -15.94 -18.01
CA GLY A 187 11.36 -15.01 -17.24
C GLY A 187 10.60 -13.77 -16.75
N ARG A 188 9.27 -13.70 -16.89
CA ARG A 188 8.47 -12.56 -16.41
C ARG A 188 8.14 -12.72 -14.93
N ALA A 189 7.93 -11.62 -14.23
CA ALA A 189 7.56 -11.67 -12.82
C ALA A 189 6.23 -12.44 -12.63
N GLU A 190 6.18 -13.27 -11.60
CA GLU A 190 5.01 -14.02 -11.16
C GLU A 190 4.90 -13.91 -9.64
N ILE A 191 3.68 -13.69 -9.15
CA ILE A 191 3.40 -13.53 -7.73
C ILE A 191 2.92 -14.89 -7.19
N ASP A 192 3.52 -15.30 -6.09
CA ASP A 192 3.11 -16.43 -5.27
C ASP A 192 2.07 -15.94 -4.27
N ASP A 193 0.80 -16.25 -4.54
CA ASP A 193 -0.35 -15.76 -3.77
C ASP A 193 -0.39 -16.31 -2.34
N ASP A 194 0.17 -17.51 -2.12
CA ASP A 194 0.28 -18.12 -0.80
C ASP A 194 1.20 -17.29 0.10
N LYS A 195 2.26 -16.68 -0.46
CA LYS A 195 3.17 -15.80 0.28
C LYS A 195 2.78 -14.32 0.24
N CYS A 196 2.04 -13.90 -0.78
CA CYS A 196 1.69 -12.48 -0.96
C CYS A 196 0.81 -11.97 0.19
N VAL A 197 1.11 -10.75 0.66
CA VAL A 197 0.34 -10.06 1.72
C VAL A 197 -0.20 -8.70 1.24
N ALA A 198 -0.27 -8.52 -0.09
CA ALA A 198 -0.77 -7.34 -0.79
C ALA A 198 -0.26 -5.97 -0.26
N CYS A 199 1.00 -5.89 0.16
CA CYS A 199 1.57 -4.63 0.65
C CYS A 199 1.84 -3.59 -0.47
N GLY A 200 1.74 -4.00 -1.74
CA GLY A 200 1.92 -3.12 -2.90
C GLY A 200 3.34 -2.61 -3.15
N ARG A 201 4.36 -3.05 -2.40
CA ARG A 201 5.74 -2.55 -2.61
C ARG A 201 6.25 -2.85 -4.02
N CYS A 202 5.93 -4.02 -4.54
CA CYS A 202 6.25 -4.43 -5.91
C CYS A 202 5.65 -3.51 -6.99
N ILE A 203 4.47 -2.92 -6.75
CA ILE A 203 3.83 -1.94 -7.64
C ILE A 203 4.70 -0.69 -7.71
N THR A 204 5.05 -0.13 -6.55
CA THR A 204 5.85 1.11 -6.48
C THR A 204 7.33 0.95 -6.87
N SER A 205 7.85 -0.27 -6.88
CA SER A 205 9.25 -0.55 -7.20
C SER A 205 9.47 -1.04 -8.64
N CYS A 206 8.41 -1.33 -9.41
CA CYS A 206 8.56 -1.78 -10.78
C CYS A 206 8.77 -0.57 -11.73
N PRO A 207 9.95 -0.43 -12.37
CA PRO A 207 10.21 0.70 -13.28
C PRO A 207 9.45 0.62 -14.60
N PHE A 208 8.82 -0.51 -14.88
CA PHE A 208 8.02 -0.71 -16.09
C PHE A 208 6.51 -0.55 -15.84
N GLY A 209 6.10 -0.25 -14.60
CA GLY A 209 4.69 -0.14 -14.23
C GLY A 209 3.92 -1.44 -14.47
N ALA A 210 4.60 -2.58 -14.47
CA ALA A 210 4.05 -3.86 -14.93
C ALA A 210 3.23 -4.60 -13.87
N ILE A 211 3.11 -4.05 -12.67
CA ILE A 211 2.35 -4.65 -11.57
C ILE A 211 1.29 -3.64 -11.18
N SER A 212 0.05 -4.09 -11.07
CA SER A 212 -1.08 -3.26 -10.66
C SER A 212 -1.90 -4.01 -9.63
N ASP A 213 -2.63 -3.26 -8.83
CA ASP A 213 -3.75 -3.77 -8.05
C ASP A 213 -5.07 -3.60 -8.80
N LYS A 214 -6.08 -4.37 -8.39
CA LYS A 214 -7.47 -4.11 -8.75
C LYS A 214 -8.05 -3.00 -7.89
N THR A 215 -8.97 -2.25 -8.46
CA THR A 215 -9.56 -1.07 -7.80
C THR A 215 -11.07 -1.18 -7.70
N GLU A 216 -11.64 -0.34 -6.84
CA GLU A 216 -13.08 -0.22 -6.62
C GLU A 216 -13.58 1.19 -7.01
N ILE A 217 -12.73 1.94 -7.73
CA ILE A 217 -12.98 3.34 -8.13
C ILE A 217 -14.22 3.47 -9.01
N TYR A 218 -14.44 2.54 -9.95
CA TYR A 218 -15.61 2.53 -10.83
C TYR A 218 -16.90 2.32 -10.03
N GLN A 219 -16.93 1.27 -9.20
CA GLN A 219 -18.07 0.91 -8.38
C GLN A 219 -18.44 2.01 -7.38
N LEU A 220 -17.43 2.60 -6.74
CA LEU A 220 -17.61 3.71 -5.81
C LEU A 220 -18.13 4.97 -6.52
N ALA A 221 -17.56 5.33 -7.68
CA ALA A 221 -18.05 6.47 -8.46
C ALA A 221 -19.50 6.27 -8.93
N LYS A 222 -19.89 5.03 -9.32
CA LYS A 222 -21.30 4.71 -9.58
C LYS A 222 -22.17 4.87 -8.33
N ALA A 223 -21.72 4.38 -7.18
CA ALA A 223 -22.48 4.49 -5.93
C ALA A 223 -22.71 5.96 -5.53
N LEU A 224 -21.72 6.83 -5.72
CA LEU A 224 -21.83 8.27 -5.47
C LEU A 224 -22.79 8.99 -6.42
N ASN A 225 -23.09 8.40 -7.58
CA ASN A 225 -24.09 8.89 -8.54
C ASN A 225 -25.53 8.44 -8.23
N THR A 226 -25.75 7.77 -7.09
CA THR A 226 -27.07 7.28 -6.65
C THR A 226 -27.49 7.96 -5.34
N ASP A 227 -28.74 7.72 -4.90
CA ASP A 227 -29.26 8.24 -3.61
C ASP A 227 -28.70 7.49 -2.37
N LYS A 228 -27.66 6.67 -2.52
CA LYS A 228 -27.07 5.91 -1.42
C LYS A 228 -26.35 6.84 -0.43
N HIS A 229 -26.43 6.50 0.85
CA HIS A 229 -25.77 7.26 1.91
C HIS A 229 -24.30 6.86 2.00
N VAL A 230 -23.46 7.34 1.08
CA VAL A 230 -22.03 6.99 1.07
C VAL A 230 -21.23 7.96 1.93
N TYR A 231 -20.55 7.44 2.94
CA TYR A 231 -19.65 8.16 3.84
C TYR A 231 -18.20 7.80 3.54
N ALA A 232 -17.29 8.77 3.65
CA ALA A 232 -15.85 8.51 3.55
C ALA A 232 -15.22 8.43 4.94
N ILE A 233 -14.31 7.48 5.12
CA ILE A 233 -13.35 7.48 6.22
C ILE A 233 -11.95 7.64 5.66
N VAL A 234 -11.27 8.74 6.00
CA VAL A 234 -9.95 9.06 5.44
C VAL A 234 -8.83 8.71 6.41
N ALA A 235 -7.84 7.93 5.94
CA ALA A 235 -6.71 7.53 6.75
C ALA A 235 -5.83 8.74 7.15
N PRO A 236 -5.18 8.74 8.34
CA PRO A 236 -4.49 9.94 8.84
C PRO A 236 -3.33 10.45 7.97
N SER A 237 -2.85 9.67 7.00
CA SER A 237 -1.77 10.05 6.08
C SER A 237 -2.20 10.92 4.88
N PHE A 238 -3.46 11.37 4.83
CA PHE A 238 -4.00 12.16 3.71
C PHE A 238 -3.43 13.57 3.60
N VAL A 239 -2.86 14.09 4.69
CA VAL A 239 -2.31 15.44 4.78
C VAL A 239 -1.27 15.68 3.68
N ARG A 240 -1.50 16.74 2.88
CA ARG A 240 -0.69 17.16 1.71
C ARG A 240 -0.58 16.18 0.55
N GLN A 241 -1.41 15.12 0.50
CA GLN A 241 -1.42 14.22 -0.65
C GLN A 241 -1.97 14.91 -1.92
N PHE A 242 -2.94 15.80 -1.77
CA PHE A 242 -3.69 16.43 -2.87
C PHE A 242 -3.28 17.88 -3.10
N GLY A 243 -1.98 18.11 -3.26
CA GLY A 243 -1.41 19.43 -3.44
C GLY A 243 -0.74 19.98 -2.18
N GLN A 244 0.28 20.83 -2.37
CA GLN A 244 1.06 21.35 -1.24
C GLN A 244 0.31 22.42 -0.43
N MET A 245 -0.67 23.08 -1.06
CA MET A 245 -1.43 24.19 -0.50
C MET A 245 -2.78 23.75 0.09
N ALA A 246 -3.25 22.54 -0.23
CA ALA A 246 -4.52 22.04 0.28
C ALA A 246 -4.43 21.72 1.77
N SER A 247 -5.26 22.39 2.57
CA SER A 247 -5.41 22.14 4.00
C SER A 247 -6.19 20.83 4.25
N PRO A 248 -6.10 20.26 5.47
CA PRO A 248 -6.89 19.07 5.83
C PRO A 248 -8.40 19.24 5.60
N VAL A 249 -8.96 20.40 5.98
CA VAL A 249 -10.38 20.73 5.81
C VAL A 249 -10.74 20.88 4.34
N GLN A 250 -9.87 21.50 3.53
CA GLN A 250 -10.07 21.58 2.09
C GLN A 250 -10.16 20.20 1.42
N ILE A 251 -9.34 19.24 1.87
CA ILE A 251 -9.42 17.87 1.37
C ILE A 251 -10.73 17.20 1.80
N LYS A 252 -11.21 17.46 3.04
CA LYS A 252 -12.51 16.98 3.51
C LYS A 252 -13.63 17.46 2.59
N GLU A 253 -13.69 18.76 2.33
CA GLU A 253 -14.74 19.36 1.51
C GLU A 253 -14.63 18.93 0.03
N ALA A 254 -13.41 18.77 -0.51
CA ALA A 254 -13.22 18.19 -1.84
C ALA A 254 -13.82 16.79 -1.96
N ILE A 255 -13.63 15.95 -0.93
CA ILE A 255 -14.25 14.62 -0.89
C ILE A 255 -15.78 14.77 -0.84
N ARG A 256 -16.34 15.71 -0.08
CA ARG A 256 -17.80 15.95 -0.06
C ARG A 256 -18.34 16.40 -1.41
N GLU A 257 -17.61 17.26 -2.14
CA GLU A 257 -17.99 17.71 -3.48
C GLU A 257 -18.08 16.56 -4.51
N LEU A 258 -17.41 15.42 -4.27
CA LEU A 258 -17.59 14.21 -5.10
C LEU A 258 -18.96 13.53 -4.90
N GLY A 259 -19.73 13.91 -3.89
CA GLY A 259 -21.05 13.32 -3.57
C GLY A 259 -21.09 12.51 -2.27
N PHE A 260 -20.02 12.49 -1.48
CA PHE A 260 -20.04 11.85 -0.16
C PHE A 260 -20.92 12.64 0.81
N ARG A 261 -21.72 11.92 1.60
CA ARG A 261 -22.63 12.51 2.60
C ARG A 261 -21.87 13.24 3.70
N ASP A 262 -20.83 12.59 4.22
CA ASP A 262 -19.89 13.19 5.17
C ASP A 262 -18.54 12.43 5.14
N VAL A 263 -17.53 13.02 5.77
CA VAL A 263 -16.15 12.54 5.78
C VAL A 263 -15.62 12.58 7.22
N ILE A 264 -15.16 11.44 7.72
CA ILE A 264 -14.66 11.28 9.09
C ILE A 264 -13.18 10.86 9.06
N GLU A 265 -12.38 11.38 9.99
CA GLU A 265 -11.00 10.91 10.15
C GLU A 265 -10.97 9.46 10.68
N VAL A 266 -10.19 8.59 10.03
CA VAL A 266 -9.87 7.26 10.59
C VAL A 266 -9.06 7.37 11.90
N GLY A 267 -8.53 8.56 12.21
CA GLY A 267 -7.92 8.85 13.51
C GLY A 267 -8.89 8.59 14.69
N LEU A 268 -10.20 8.79 14.51
CA LEU A 268 -11.21 8.44 15.52
C LEU A 268 -11.24 6.93 15.77
N GLY A 269 -11.16 6.13 14.71
CA GLY A 269 -11.03 4.67 14.83
C GLY A 269 -9.69 4.25 15.44
N ALA A 270 -8.63 5.04 15.23
CA ALA A 270 -7.33 4.81 15.84
C ALA A 270 -7.34 5.09 17.34
N ASP A 271 -8.09 6.08 17.80
CA ASP A 271 -8.34 6.31 19.22
C ASP A 271 -9.04 5.11 19.86
N LEU A 272 -10.11 4.60 19.23
CA LEU A 272 -10.79 3.37 19.66
C LEU A 272 -9.86 2.15 19.68
N THR A 273 -9.02 1.96 18.64
CA THR A 273 -8.00 0.89 18.65
C THR A 273 -7.02 1.09 19.81
N THR A 274 -6.56 2.31 20.07
CA THR A 274 -5.61 2.60 21.16
C THR A 274 -6.19 2.23 22.52
N LEU A 275 -7.43 2.63 22.77
CA LEU A 275 -8.12 2.33 24.03
C LEU A 275 -8.20 0.82 24.27
N ASN A 276 -8.60 0.05 23.26
CA ASN A 276 -8.73 -1.41 23.38
C ASN A 276 -7.37 -2.12 23.46
N GLU A 277 -6.38 -1.76 22.61
CA GLU A 277 -5.04 -2.37 22.63
C GLU A 277 -4.30 -2.08 23.95
N ALA A 278 -4.50 -0.90 24.56
CA ALA A 278 -3.92 -0.58 25.87
C ALA A 278 -4.45 -1.49 26.99
N HIS A 279 -5.77 -1.68 27.04
CA HIS A 279 -6.43 -2.60 27.97
C HIS A 279 -5.99 -4.05 27.75
N GLU A 280 -6.00 -4.52 26.49
CA GLU A 280 -5.54 -5.85 26.11
C GLU A 280 -4.09 -6.12 26.55
N TYR A 281 -3.20 -5.14 26.39
CA TYR A 281 -1.81 -5.24 26.82
C TYR A 281 -1.69 -5.37 28.34
N VAL A 282 -2.34 -4.48 29.11
CA VAL A 282 -2.29 -4.48 30.58
C VAL A 282 -2.81 -5.79 31.15
N GLU A 283 -3.87 -6.36 30.55
CA GLU A 283 -4.47 -7.61 31.03
C GLU A 283 -3.72 -8.88 30.61
N SER A 284 -2.87 -8.81 29.58
CA SER A 284 -2.35 -10.01 28.92
C SER A 284 -0.84 -10.13 28.93
N VAL A 285 -0.09 -9.02 28.91
CA VAL A 285 1.37 -9.03 28.81
C VAL A 285 2.00 -8.66 30.16
N PRO A 286 2.98 -9.44 30.67
CA PRO A 286 3.50 -10.71 30.15
C PRO A 286 2.77 -11.95 30.69
N GLU A 287 1.73 -11.78 31.51
CA GLU A 287 1.16 -12.87 32.33
C GLU A 287 0.45 -13.97 31.51
N LYS A 288 -0.31 -13.60 30.48
CA LYS A 288 -1.09 -14.53 29.63
C LYS A 288 -0.38 -14.84 28.32
N ILE A 289 0.27 -13.84 27.71
CA ILE A 289 1.03 -13.97 26.48
C ILE A 289 2.41 -13.31 26.64
N PRO A 290 3.45 -13.86 25.99
CA PRO A 290 4.81 -13.37 26.19
C PRO A 290 5.02 -11.96 25.64
N PHE A 291 4.33 -11.57 24.57
CA PHE A 291 4.41 -10.25 23.96
C PHE A 291 3.10 -9.95 23.24
N MET A 292 2.87 -8.69 22.87
CA MET A 292 1.76 -8.30 22.02
C MET A 292 2.26 -7.58 20.77
N GLY A 293 1.83 -8.01 19.59
CA GLY A 293 2.04 -7.30 18.33
C GLY A 293 0.83 -6.46 17.94
N THR A 294 1.05 -5.28 17.35
CA THR A 294 -0.04 -4.40 16.93
C THR A 294 -0.85 -4.98 15.76
N SER A 295 -2.15 -4.66 15.71
CA SER A 295 -3.11 -5.28 14.77
C SER A 295 -3.39 -4.46 13.50
N CYS A 296 -3.16 -3.14 13.54
CA CYS A 296 -3.71 -2.18 12.57
C CYS A 296 -3.18 -2.31 11.13
N CYS A 297 -1.93 -2.75 10.95
CA CYS A 297 -1.31 -2.99 9.65
C CYS A 297 -1.66 -4.40 9.14
N TYR A 298 -2.63 -4.47 8.22
CA TYR A 298 -3.13 -5.77 7.74
C TYR A 298 -2.06 -6.63 7.05
N SER A 299 -1.14 -6.05 6.30
CA SER A 299 -0.02 -6.80 5.70
C SER A 299 0.94 -7.37 6.76
N TRP A 300 1.10 -6.72 7.91
CA TRP A 300 1.87 -7.26 9.04
C TRP A 300 1.12 -8.47 9.64
N LYS A 301 -0.16 -8.30 9.97
CA LYS A 301 -1.01 -9.38 10.51
C LYS A 301 -1.05 -10.59 9.57
N LEU A 302 -1.24 -10.37 8.26
CA LEU A 302 -1.18 -11.44 7.25
C LEU A 302 0.19 -12.09 7.14
N MET A 303 1.28 -11.33 7.24
CA MET A 303 2.64 -11.88 7.20
C MET A 303 2.87 -12.81 8.39
N VAL A 304 2.50 -12.38 9.59
CA VAL A 304 2.59 -13.22 10.80
C VAL A 304 1.72 -14.47 10.64
N LYS A 305 0.45 -14.32 10.24
CA LYS A 305 -0.47 -15.45 9.99
C LYS A 305 0.11 -16.50 9.02
N LYS A 306 0.71 -16.07 7.92
CA LYS A 306 1.22 -16.95 6.85
C LYS A 306 2.59 -17.55 7.16
N LYS A 307 3.53 -16.79 7.74
CA LYS A 307 4.92 -17.22 7.97
C LYS A 307 5.19 -17.73 9.38
N PHE A 308 4.43 -17.23 10.37
CA PHE A 308 4.66 -17.49 11.78
C PHE A 308 3.33 -17.80 12.50
N PRO A 309 2.57 -18.82 12.05
CA PRO A 309 1.24 -19.13 12.60
C PRO A 309 1.25 -19.39 14.11
N GLU A 310 2.37 -19.88 14.66
CA GLU A 310 2.57 -20.20 16.08
C GLU A 310 2.54 -18.98 17.02
N ILE A 311 2.72 -17.78 16.47
CA ILE A 311 2.65 -16.52 17.22
C ILE A 311 1.53 -15.59 16.73
N ASN A 312 0.65 -16.08 15.87
CA ASN A 312 -0.41 -15.27 15.28
C ASN A 312 -1.44 -14.81 16.32
N ASP A 313 -1.70 -15.61 17.34
CA ASP A 313 -2.55 -15.31 18.50
C ASP A 313 -1.89 -14.35 19.51
N LYS A 314 -0.67 -13.88 19.23
CA LYS A 314 0.01 -12.80 19.98
C LYS A 314 -0.06 -11.47 19.24
N ILE A 315 -0.73 -11.42 18.09
CA ILE A 315 -1.09 -10.17 17.43
C ILE A 315 -2.47 -9.77 17.93
N SER A 316 -2.59 -8.54 18.42
CA SER A 316 -3.81 -8.03 19.03
C SER A 316 -5.08 -8.37 18.25
N GLU A 317 -6.10 -8.76 18.99
CA GLU A 317 -7.44 -9.05 18.46
C GLU A 317 -8.29 -7.79 18.25
N SER A 318 -7.85 -6.66 18.81
CA SER A 318 -8.47 -5.35 18.61
C SER A 318 -8.71 -5.09 17.11
N SER A 319 -9.88 -4.54 16.80
CA SER A 319 -10.22 -4.21 15.41
C SER A 319 -9.32 -3.07 14.90
N THR A 320 -9.14 -3.01 13.58
CA THR A 320 -8.30 -1.97 12.99
C THR A 320 -9.04 -0.62 12.94
N PRO A 321 -8.32 0.51 12.86
CA PRO A 321 -8.94 1.84 12.83
C PRO A 321 -10.01 2.01 11.75
N MET A 322 -9.77 1.42 10.57
CA MET A 322 -10.74 1.39 9.46
C MET A 322 -12.08 0.78 9.91
N ILE A 323 -12.03 -0.36 10.60
CA ILE A 323 -13.23 -1.10 11.03
C ILE A 323 -13.95 -0.32 12.13
N TYR A 324 -13.23 0.23 13.12
CA TYR A 324 -13.85 1.02 14.18
C TYR A 324 -14.53 2.29 13.64
N SER A 325 -13.89 3.02 12.73
CA SER A 325 -14.52 4.17 12.07
C SER A 325 -15.76 3.78 11.27
N GLY A 326 -15.73 2.66 10.56
CA GLY A 326 -16.91 2.17 9.84
C GLY A 326 -18.05 1.79 10.79
N LYS A 327 -17.77 1.09 11.90
CA LYS A 327 -18.77 0.76 12.93
C LYS A 327 -19.37 2.02 13.55
N HIS A 328 -18.55 3.03 13.81
CA HIS A 328 -19.00 4.31 14.33
C HIS A 328 -20.02 4.97 13.38
N ILE A 329 -19.73 5.02 12.08
CA ILE A 329 -20.67 5.55 11.08
C ILE A 329 -21.96 4.73 11.03
N LYS A 330 -21.89 3.39 11.02
CA LYS A 330 -23.08 2.54 10.93
C LYS A 330 -24.01 2.68 12.15
N LYS A 331 -23.49 3.13 13.30
CA LYS A 331 -24.31 3.51 14.47
C LYS A 331 -25.00 4.86 14.31
N MET A 332 -24.36 5.80 13.62
CA MET A 332 -24.95 7.11 13.31
C MET A 332 -26.02 7.01 12.21
N ASP A 333 -25.78 6.16 11.22
CA ASP A 333 -26.69 5.90 10.11
C ASP A 333 -26.64 4.41 9.72
N GLU A 334 -27.69 3.67 10.07
CA GLU A 334 -27.83 2.24 9.79
C GLU A 334 -27.81 1.92 8.28
N LYS A 335 -28.16 2.89 7.43
CA LYS A 335 -28.15 2.73 5.96
C LYS A 335 -26.85 3.19 5.32
N ALA A 336 -25.88 3.65 6.11
CA ALA A 336 -24.62 4.15 5.60
C ALA A 336 -23.91 3.07 4.78
N GLN A 337 -23.31 3.47 3.68
CA GLN A 337 -22.21 2.75 3.05
C GLN A 337 -20.90 3.46 3.38
N VAL A 338 -19.84 2.71 3.66
CA VAL A 338 -18.57 3.29 4.12
C VAL A 338 -17.46 3.03 3.11
N ALA A 339 -16.88 4.10 2.58
CA ALA A 339 -15.69 4.04 1.74
C ALA A 339 -14.44 4.43 2.55
N PHE A 340 -13.50 3.49 2.70
CA PHE A 340 -12.18 3.82 3.21
C PHE A 340 -11.31 4.43 2.11
N ILE A 341 -10.69 5.56 2.42
CA ILE A 341 -9.77 6.28 1.55
C ILE A 341 -8.41 6.31 2.25
N GLY A 342 -7.40 5.66 1.68
CA GLY A 342 -6.11 5.55 2.37
C GLY A 342 -4.90 5.25 1.50
N PRO A 343 -3.73 4.99 2.11
CA PRO A 343 -2.50 4.76 1.37
C PRO A 343 -2.27 3.29 1.03
N CYS A 344 -3.16 2.38 1.46
CA CYS A 344 -2.87 0.96 1.57
C CYS A 344 -3.80 0.10 0.72
N ILE A 345 -3.20 -0.66 -0.20
CA ILE A 345 -3.89 -1.63 -1.07
C ILE A 345 -4.33 -2.86 -0.26
N SER A 346 -3.55 -3.26 0.75
CA SER A 346 -3.86 -4.42 1.60
C SER A 346 -5.19 -4.26 2.36
N LYS A 347 -5.65 -3.02 2.59
CA LYS A 347 -6.98 -2.77 3.19
C LYS A 347 -8.13 -3.28 2.32
N LYS A 348 -7.96 -3.37 0.99
CA LYS A 348 -8.93 -4.00 0.07
C LYS A 348 -9.08 -5.49 0.38
N LEU A 349 -7.99 -6.19 0.75
CA LEU A 349 -8.06 -7.57 1.23
C LEU A 349 -8.73 -7.67 2.61
N GLU A 350 -8.47 -6.72 3.50
CA GLU A 350 -9.08 -6.72 4.84
C GLU A 350 -10.59 -6.52 4.77
N ALA A 351 -11.05 -5.57 3.96
CA ALA A 351 -12.47 -5.26 3.77
C ALA A 351 -13.27 -6.40 3.11
N ARG A 352 -12.60 -7.44 2.60
CA ARG A 352 -13.24 -8.63 2.04
C ARG A 352 -13.54 -9.72 3.03
N ARG A 353 -12.92 -9.68 4.20
CA ARG A 353 -13.22 -10.65 5.25
C ARG A 353 -14.72 -10.57 5.55
N PRO A 354 -15.45 -11.70 5.61
CA PRO A 354 -16.91 -11.69 5.79
C PRO A 354 -17.37 -10.76 6.92
N GLU A 355 -16.67 -10.81 8.06
CA GLU A 355 -16.94 -9.99 9.25
C GLU A 355 -16.64 -8.48 9.09
N VAL A 356 -15.92 -8.09 8.04
CA VAL A 356 -15.60 -6.69 7.72
C VAL A 356 -16.44 -6.18 6.55
N ALA A 357 -16.88 -7.08 5.66
CA ALA A 357 -17.57 -6.71 4.43
C ALA A 357 -18.92 -6.03 4.68
N GLU A 358 -19.56 -6.29 5.83
CA GLU A 358 -20.80 -5.61 6.27
C GLU A 358 -20.54 -4.18 6.80
N THR A 359 -19.32 -3.91 7.25
CA THR A 359 -18.93 -2.62 7.83
C THR A 359 -18.33 -1.67 6.82
N ILE A 360 -17.47 -2.18 5.92
CA ILE A 360 -16.71 -1.38 4.94
C ILE A 360 -17.14 -1.79 3.54
N ASP A 361 -17.79 -0.87 2.84
CA ASP A 361 -18.36 -1.10 1.52
C ASP A 361 -17.31 -0.94 0.42
N TYR A 362 -16.44 0.08 0.49
CA TYR A 362 -15.42 0.36 -0.54
C TYR A 362 -14.05 0.67 0.09
N VAL A 363 -12.98 0.40 -0.66
CA VAL A 363 -11.60 0.73 -0.30
C VAL A 363 -10.88 1.26 -1.53
N ILE A 364 -10.55 2.55 -1.51
CA ILE A 364 -9.74 3.20 -2.55
C ILE A 364 -8.48 3.82 -1.96
N THR A 365 -7.46 3.97 -2.81
CA THR A 365 -6.23 4.66 -2.46
C THR A 365 -6.30 6.16 -2.71
N TYR A 366 -5.34 6.93 -2.19
CA TYR A 366 -5.23 8.35 -2.54
C TYR A 366 -4.95 8.58 -4.04
N GLU A 367 -4.29 7.65 -4.71
CA GLU A 367 -4.06 7.71 -6.15
C GLU A 367 -5.36 7.53 -6.95
N GLU A 368 -6.24 6.63 -6.49
CA GLU A 368 -7.60 6.47 -7.03
C GLU A 368 -8.45 7.72 -6.74
N LEU A 369 -8.42 8.25 -5.51
CA LEU A 369 -9.15 9.48 -5.16
C LEU A 369 -8.70 10.68 -6.00
N MET A 370 -7.40 10.80 -6.27
CA MET A 370 -6.90 11.85 -7.17
C MET A 370 -7.47 11.71 -8.59
N GLY A 371 -7.62 10.47 -9.09
CA GLY A 371 -8.32 10.22 -10.34
C GLY A 371 -9.77 10.72 -10.32
N MET A 372 -10.48 10.52 -9.20
CA MET A 372 -11.86 11.01 -9.02
C MET A 372 -11.96 12.54 -9.00
N PHE A 373 -11.02 13.22 -8.33
CA PHE A 373 -10.97 14.69 -8.35
C PHE A 373 -10.73 15.23 -9.76
N LEU A 374 -9.80 14.63 -10.52
CA LEU A 374 -9.53 15.04 -11.90
C LEU A 374 -10.74 14.77 -12.81
N ALA A 375 -11.45 13.67 -12.59
CA ALA A 375 -12.67 13.35 -13.34
C ALA A 375 -13.80 14.36 -13.14
N LYS A 376 -13.83 15.04 -11.98
CA LYS A 376 -14.83 16.06 -11.63
C LYS A 376 -14.29 17.50 -11.70
N ASP A 377 -13.06 17.69 -12.17
CA ASP A 377 -12.37 18.99 -12.21
C ASP A 377 -12.32 19.69 -10.83
N ILE A 378 -12.07 18.92 -9.77
CA ILE A 378 -11.96 19.42 -8.39
C ILE A 378 -10.49 19.67 -8.05
N ASP A 379 -10.15 20.93 -7.76
CA ASP A 379 -8.89 21.28 -7.10
C ASP A 379 -9.14 21.56 -5.60
N PRO A 380 -8.74 20.66 -4.69
CA PRO A 380 -8.91 20.88 -3.26
C PRO A 380 -8.31 22.21 -2.76
N ALA A 381 -7.24 22.71 -3.38
CA ALA A 381 -6.59 23.93 -2.93
C ALA A 381 -7.43 25.21 -3.14
N GLU A 382 -8.44 25.16 -4.02
CA GLU A 382 -9.30 26.31 -4.34
C GLU A 382 -10.57 26.37 -3.49
N ILE A 383 -10.87 25.30 -2.74
CA ILE A 383 -12.09 25.22 -1.91
C ILE A 383 -12.00 26.18 -0.73
N LYS A 384 -13.08 26.93 -0.50
CA LYS A 384 -13.20 27.85 0.64
C LYS A 384 -13.58 27.08 1.90
N ILE A 385 -12.94 27.41 3.02
CA ILE A 385 -13.18 26.76 4.31
C ILE A 385 -13.91 27.70 5.27
N GLU A 386 -14.79 27.12 6.08
CA GLU A 386 -15.57 27.85 7.10
C GLU A 386 -15.25 27.39 8.52
N GLU A 387 -14.81 26.12 8.71
CA GLU A 387 -14.61 25.51 10.03
C GLU A 387 -13.32 24.70 10.12
N ASP A 388 -12.86 24.47 11.35
CA ASP A 388 -11.78 23.52 11.65
C ASP A 388 -12.31 22.08 11.71
N TRP A 389 -11.41 21.10 11.53
CA TRP A 389 -11.75 19.67 11.58
C TRP A 389 -11.08 18.97 12.77
N GLN A 390 -11.88 18.37 13.66
CA GLN A 390 -11.43 17.82 14.95
C GLN A 390 -12.15 16.50 15.28
N ASP A 391 -11.81 15.41 14.58
CA ASP A 391 -12.42 14.10 14.84
C ASP A 391 -11.58 13.21 15.76
N ALA A 392 -10.26 13.42 15.79
CA ALA A 392 -9.29 12.47 16.30
C ALA A 392 -8.29 13.12 17.26
N SER A 393 -7.78 12.34 18.22
CA SER A 393 -6.73 12.77 19.13
C SER A 393 -5.37 12.95 18.44
N GLU A 394 -4.44 13.59 19.16
CA GLU A 394 -3.05 13.75 18.71
C GLU A 394 -2.39 12.39 18.42
N THR A 395 -2.61 11.38 19.27
CA THR A 395 -2.05 10.05 19.06
C THR A 395 -2.78 9.33 17.92
N GLY A 396 -4.10 9.45 17.82
CA GLY A 396 -4.92 8.89 16.74
C GLY A 396 -4.50 9.39 15.35
N ARG A 397 -4.20 10.68 15.21
CA ARG A 397 -3.65 11.26 13.96
C ARG A 397 -2.24 10.75 13.66
N ASN A 398 -1.42 10.53 14.68
CA ASN A 398 -0.03 10.10 14.52
C ASN A 398 0.13 8.59 14.21
N TYR A 399 -0.94 7.77 14.28
CA TYR A 399 -0.94 6.34 13.93
C TYR A 399 -0.32 6.04 12.55
N ALA A 400 -0.46 6.98 11.60
CA ALA A 400 0.02 6.78 10.25
C ALA A 400 1.56 6.76 10.12
N VAL A 401 2.29 7.24 11.13
CA VAL A 401 3.76 7.28 11.13
C VAL A 401 4.31 6.10 11.93
N SER A 402 5.37 5.47 11.42
CA SER A 402 6.10 4.36 12.08
C SER A 402 6.52 4.70 13.51
N GLY A 403 6.10 3.88 14.46
CA GLY A 403 6.22 4.06 15.92
C GLY A 403 5.00 4.75 16.55
N GLY A 404 4.09 5.30 15.76
CA GLY A 404 2.95 6.08 16.25
C GLY A 404 1.89 5.24 16.96
N VAL A 405 1.74 3.97 16.57
CA VAL A 405 0.76 3.06 17.17
C VAL A 405 1.23 2.63 18.55
N ALA A 406 2.46 2.11 18.64
CA ALA A 406 2.99 1.67 19.92
C ALA A 406 3.20 2.83 20.89
N GLU A 407 3.53 4.04 20.41
CA GLU A 407 3.57 5.24 21.24
C GLU A 407 2.18 5.61 21.78
N ALA A 408 1.13 5.52 20.94
CA ALA A 408 -0.24 5.79 21.37
C ALA A 408 -0.68 4.81 22.47
N VAL A 409 -0.45 3.52 22.25
CA VAL A 409 -0.78 2.47 23.23
C VAL A 409 0.03 2.64 24.51
N LYS A 410 1.34 2.88 24.42
CA LYS A 410 2.21 3.14 25.58
C LYS A 410 1.74 4.35 26.39
N ARG A 411 1.40 5.47 25.73
CA ARG A 411 0.88 6.66 26.40
C ARG A 411 -0.44 6.36 27.12
N ARG A 412 -1.34 5.62 26.47
CA ARG A 412 -2.61 5.25 27.08
C ARG A 412 -2.44 4.29 28.27
N ILE A 413 -1.52 3.34 28.19
CA ILE A 413 -1.18 2.46 29.32
C ILE A 413 -0.67 3.28 30.51
N ALA A 414 0.18 4.28 30.28
CA ALA A 414 0.68 5.14 31.37
C ALA A 414 -0.43 5.97 32.04
N GLU A 415 -1.55 6.21 31.35
CA GLU A 415 -2.74 6.86 31.92
C GLU A 415 -3.57 5.89 32.77
N ILE A 416 -3.66 4.61 32.39
CA ILE A 416 -4.43 3.56 33.09
C ILE A 416 -3.65 2.96 34.26
N ASN A 417 -2.36 2.67 34.06
CA ASN A 417 -1.46 2.03 35.01
C ASN A 417 -0.08 2.71 34.98
N PRO A 418 0.10 3.82 35.74
CA PRO A 418 1.32 4.63 35.70
C PRO A 418 2.60 3.90 36.12
N ASP A 419 2.47 2.83 36.91
CA ASP A 419 3.60 2.06 37.44
C ASP A 419 4.11 1.00 36.45
N LEU A 420 3.35 0.72 35.38
CA LEU A 420 3.71 -0.27 34.37
C LEU A 420 4.67 0.31 33.32
N GLU A 421 5.92 -0.13 33.34
CA GLU A 421 6.89 0.22 32.30
C GLU A 421 6.67 -0.61 31.02
N VAL A 422 6.33 0.06 29.92
CA VAL A 422 6.11 -0.59 28.60
C VAL A 422 7.32 -0.40 27.70
N ASN A 423 7.94 -1.53 27.34
CA ASN A 423 9.02 -1.58 26.36
C ASN A 423 8.46 -1.82 24.96
N VAL A 424 8.91 -1.03 23.99
CA VAL A 424 8.41 -1.05 22.61
C VAL A 424 9.55 -1.37 21.66
N GLU A 425 9.28 -2.22 20.68
CA GLU A 425 10.15 -2.38 19.51
C GLU A 425 9.33 -2.27 18.23
N LYS A 426 9.86 -1.53 17.27
CA LYS A 426 9.21 -1.35 15.98
C LYS A 426 10.05 -1.92 14.85
N ALA A 427 9.36 -2.42 13.83
CA ALA A 427 9.95 -2.79 12.55
C ALA A 427 9.13 -2.18 11.41
N GLU A 428 9.84 -1.62 10.43
CA GLU A 428 9.23 -1.05 9.23
C GLU A 428 9.80 -1.67 7.96
N GLY A 429 8.94 -1.88 6.97
CA GLY A 429 9.28 -2.70 5.81
C GLY A 429 9.19 -4.20 6.14
N LEU A 430 8.50 -4.95 5.29
CA LEU A 430 8.22 -6.37 5.55
C LEU A 430 9.46 -7.24 5.79
N ALA A 431 10.63 -6.89 5.26
CA ALA A 431 11.86 -7.64 5.50
C ALA A 431 12.28 -7.57 6.98
N ASP A 432 12.20 -6.39 7.59
CA ASP A 432 12.53 -6.20 9.00
C ASP A 432 11.39 -6.67 9.90
N CYS A 433 10.14 -6.54 9.46
CA CYS A 433 9.01 -7.18 10.13
C CYS A 433 9.20 -8.71 10.22
N VAL A 434 9.64 -9.38 9.15
CA VAL A 434 9.91 -10.82 9.17
C VAL A 434 11.01 -11.16 10.18
N LYS A 435 12.07 -10.34 10.28
CA LYS A 435 13.12 -10.53 11.29
C LYS A 435 12.57 -10.34 12.71
N LEU A 436 11.75 -9.32 12.94
CA LEU A 436 11.15 -9.06 14.24
C LEU A 436 10.26 -10.22 14.69
N ALA A 437 9.36 -10.69 13.82
CA ALA A 437 8.50 -11.84 14.10
C ALA A 437 9.31 -13.14 14.32
N GLN A 438 10.39 -13.34 13.57
CA GLN A 438 11.30 -14.47 13.78
C GLN A 438 11.98 -14.41 15.16
N MET A 439 12.39 -13.22 15.61
CA MET A 439 13.00 -13.03 16.93
C MET A 439 11.98 -13.23 18.05
N ALA A 440 10.74 -12.77 17.85
CA ALA A 440 9.64 -12.97 18.79
C ALA A 440 9.28 -14.46 18.91
N LYS A 441 9.23 -15.20 17.79
CA LYS A 441 9.06 -16.67 17.79
C LYS A 441 10.16 -17.39 18.59
N LEU A 442 11.38 -16.84 18.64
CA LEU A 442 12.50 -17.40 19.41
C LEU A 442 12.49 -16.99 20.89
N GLY A 443 11.43 -16.35 21.40
CA GLY A 443 11.33 -15.89 22.79
C GLY A 443 12.25 -14.72 23.13
N ARG A 444 12.74 -13.98 22.12
CA ARG A 444 13.70 -12.88 22.32
C ARG A 444 13.04 -11.50 22.42
N LYS A 445 11.71 -11.47 22.53
CA LYS A 445 10.89 -10.26 22.53
C LYS A 445 9.81 -10.29 23.61
N ASP A 446 9.98 -11.15 24.62
CA ASP A 446 9.03 -11.30 25.71
C ASP A 446 9.01 -10.01 26.57
N GLY A 447 7.83 -9.62 27.02
CA GLY A 447 7.55 -8.37 27.73
C GLY A 447 7.45 -7.12 26.86
N LEU A 448 7.50 -7.24 25.53
CA LEU A 448 7.47 -6.09 24.62
C LEU A 448 6.11 -5.92 23.93
N LEU A 449 5.81 -4.65 23.61
CA LEU A 449 4.86 -4.25 22.58
C LEU A 449 5.60 -4.14 21.23
N LEU A 450 5.17 -4.92 20.24
CA LEU A 450 5.81 -5.00 18.92
C LEU A 450 4.98 -4.28 17.86
N GLU A 451 5.52 -3.20 17.29
CA GLU A 451 4.89 -2.52 16.15
C GLU A 451 5.45 -3.04 14.83
N GLY A 452 4.58 -3.64 14.01
CA GLY A 452 4.94 -4.07 12.66
C GLY A 452 4.28 -3.22 11.58
N MET A 453 5.07 -2.48 10.82
CA MET A 453 4.61 -1.69 9.68
C MET A 453 5.17 -2.23 8.37
N ALA A 454 4.31 -2.73 7.48
CA ALA A 454 4.76 -3.33 6.22
C ALA A 454 5.49 -2.34 5.28
N CYS A 455 5.24 -1.04 5.44
CA CYS A 455 5.83 0.04 4.65
C CYS A 455 6.84 0.83 5.47
N VAL A 456 7.92 1.28 4.82
CA VAL A 456 8.93 2.17 5.43
C VAL A 456 8.29 3.51 5.78
N GLY A 457 8.51 4.01 7.00
CA GLY A 457 7.87 5.21 7.52
C GLY A 457 6.44 5.00 8.06
N GLY A 458 5.85 3.81 7.91
CA GLY A 458 4.46 3.53 8.27
C GLY A 458 3.48 3.73 7.11
N CYS A 459 2.22 4.03 7.42
CA CYS A 459 1.17 4.27 6.41
C CYS A 459 1.48 5.46 5.50
N VAL A 460 2.26 6.44 5.96
CA VAL A 460 2.75 7.57 5.12
C VAL A 460 3.67 7.14 3.97
N GLY A 461 4.25 5.94 4.03
CA GLY A 461 5.01 5.32 2.95
C GLY A 461 4.25 4.25 2.18
N GLY A 462 2.92 4.19 2.34
CA GLY A 462 2.07 3.21 1.69
C GLY A 462 2.08 3.31 0.15
N PRO A 463 1.77 2.21 -0.55
CA PRO A 463 1.86 2.16 -2.01
C PRO A 463 0.96 3.18 -2.71
N GLY A 464 -0.19 3.53 -2.13
CA GLY A 464 -1.17 4.47 -2.69
C GLY A 464 -0.93 5.95 -2.39
N THR A 465 0.17 6.33 -1.72
CA THR A 465 0.51 7.75 -1.49
C THR A 465 0.99 8.47 -2.77
N LEU A 466 0.79 9.79 -2.84
CA LEU A 466 1.14 10.62 -3.99
C LEU A 466 2.49 11.34 -3.81
N ILE A 467 2.92 11.55 -2.57
CA ILE A 467 4.17 12.23 -2.23
C ILE A 467 5.05 11.34 -1.33
N SER A 468 6.32 11.73 -1.17
CA SER A 468 7.28 10.98 -0.35
C SER A 468 6.83 10.80 1.11
N GLU A 469 7.23 9.70 1.72
CA GLU A 469 6.98 9.35 3.11
C GLU A 469 7.54 10.39 4.10
N LEU A 470 8.69 11.00 3.79
CA LEU A 470 9.34 12.00 4.65
C LEU A 470 8.51 13.29 4.74
N LYS A 471 8.05 13.80 3.59
CA LYS A 471 7.21 15.01 3.51
C LYS A 471 5.87 14.78 4.21
N THR A 472 5.21 13.66 3.89
CA THR A 472 3.94 13.28 4.50
C THR A 472 4.08 13.11 6.01
N GLY A 473 5.07 12.35 6.48
CA GLY A 473 5.28 12.09 7.90
C GLY A 473 5.53 13.36 8.72
N LYS A 474 6.27 14.33 8.19
CA LYS A 474 6.44 15.64 8.85
C LYS A 474 5.11 16.37 8.99
N SER A 475 4.30 16.39 7.94
CA SER A 475 3.03 17.11 7.94
C SER A 475 1.94 16.43 8.78
N VAL A 476 1.89 15.09 8.79
CA VAL A 476 1.02 14.34 9.71
C VAL A 476 1.35 14.66 11.16
N LYS A 477 2.64 14.68 11.54
CA LYS A 477 3.05 15.05 12.90
C LYS A 477 2.68 16.47 13.29
N GLN A 478 2.63 17.40 12.33
CA GLN A 478 2.21 18.77 12.57
C GLN A 478 0.69 18.82 12.80
N PHE A 479 -0.08 18.24 11.88
CA PHE A 479 -1.54 18.15 11.97
C PHE A 479 -2.03 17.39 13.23
N ALA A 480 -1.27 16.39 13.66
CA ALA A 480 -1.55 15.67 14.91
C ALA A 480 -1.53 16.62 16.13
N LYS A 481 -0.55 17.53 16.21
CA LYS A 481 -0.42 18.47 17.34
C LYS A 481 -1.54 19.51 17.40
N GLU A 482 -2.18 19.78 16.27
CA GLU A 482 -3.33 20.67 16.13
C GLU A 482 -4.63 20.04 16.67
N SER A 483 -4.60 18.75 17.06
CA SER A 483 -5.72 18.13 17.76
C SER A 483 -5.97 18.80 19.11
N ILE A 484 -7.26 19.10 19.37
CA ILE A 484 -7.75 19.56 20.68
C ILE A 484 -7.78 18.42 21.72
N TYR A 485 -7.88 17.16 21.28
CA TYR A 485 -7.85 15.99 22.15
C TYR A 485 -6.42 15.48 22.29
N LYS A 486 -5.89 15.43 23.52
CA LYS A 486 -4.51 15.01 23.80
C LYS A 486 -4.39 13.53 24.12
N SER A 487 -5.43 12.93 24.70
CA SER A 487 -5.60 11.49 24.83
C SER A 487 -6.79 11.00 23.99
N PRO A 488 -6.76 9.76 23.47
CA PRO A 488 -7.93 9.07 22.94
C PRO A 488 -9.13 9.07 23.88
N TYR A 489 -8.89 9.01 25.19
CA TYR A 489 -9.95 8.96 26.20
C TYR A 489 -10.74 10.29 26.29
N ASP A 490 -10.06 11.42 26.05
CA ASP A 490 -10.65 12.76 26.05
C ASP A 490 -11.49 13.04 24.80
N ASN A 491 -11.42 12.18 23.78
CA ASN A 491 -12.12 12.40 22.52
C ASN A 491 -13.64 12.28 22.73
N LYS A 492 -14.33 13.41 22.60
CA LYS A 492 -15.79 13.54 22.81
C LYS A 492 -16.61 13.02 21.64
N ASN A 493 -15.99 12.79 20.50
CA ASN A 493 -16.66 12.19 19.34
C ASN A 493 -16.81 10.67 19.49
N ILE A 494 -16.12 10.07 20.48
CA ILE A 494 -16.27 8.65 20.82
C ILE A 494 -17.35 8.54 21.90
N PRO A 495 -18.46 7.80 21.66
CA PRO A 495 -19.48 7.56 22.69
C PRO A 495 -18.88 6.87 23.92
N GLU A 496 -19.35 7.22 25.12
CA GLU A 496 -18.83 6.67 26.38
C GLU A 496 -19.03 5.16 26.49
N GLU A 497 -20.11 4.63 25.92
CA GLU A 497 -20.38 3.19 25.83
C GLU A 497 -19.38 2.41 24.97
N ASP A 498 -18.65 3.10 24.08
CA ASP A 498 -17.64 2.51 23.21
C ASP A 498 -16.23 2.57 23.82
N LYS A 499 -16.07 3.28 24.94
CA LYS A 499 -14.82 3.36 25.68
C LYS A 499 -14.72 2.17 26.64
N PRO A 500 -13.58 1.44 26.65
CA PRO A 500 -13.28 0.49 27.71
C PRO A 500 -13.33 1.19 29.09
N LYS A 501 -13.75 0.45 30.11
CA LYS A 501 -13.77 0.95 31.49
C LYS A 501 -12.38 0.77 32.09
N ASP A 502 -11.76 1.88 32.47
CA ASP A 502 -10.47 1.92 33.18
C ASP A 502 -10.52 1.28 34.57
#